data_AF-A0A2D0I976-F1
#
_entry.id   AF-A0A2D0I976-F1
#
_cell.length_a   1.000
_cell.length_b   1.000
_cell.length_c   1.000
_cell.angle_alpha   90.00
_cell.angle_beta   90.00
_cell.angle_gamma   90.00
#
_symmetry.space_group_name_H-M   'P 1'
#
loop_
_entity.id
_entity.type
_entity.pdbx_description
1 polymer ?
#
loop_
_entity_poly.entity_id
_entity_poly.type
_entity_poly.pdbx_seq_one_letter_code
_entity_poly.pdbx_strand_id
1 'polypeptide(L)' 'MYRMTYNHTGTTGCSARGIAKRESILELQKLAEELKDSICNIHIEKVKSDMDQHIPMNVFVNMKELR' A
#
# COMPACT_ATOMS: atom_id res chain seq x y z
N MET A 1 2.80 -7.97 10.52
CA MET A 1 3.38 -7.50 9.25
C MET A 1 3.20 -5.98 9.14
N TYR A 2 4.21 -5.28 8.63
CA TYR A 2 4.21 -3.85 8.34
C TYR A 2 4.29 -3.61 6.84
N ARG A 3 3.69 -2.51 6.39
CA ARG A 3 3.71 -2.03 5.02
C ARG A 3 4.37 -0.66 5.00
N MET A 4 5.36 -0.49 4.13
CA MET A 4 5.92 0.80 3.76
C MET A 4 5.47 1.16 2.35
N THR A 5 5.02 2.39 2.17
CA THR A 5 4.75 2.97 0.85
C THR A 5 5.64 4.18 0.65
N TYR A 6 6.14 4.38 -0.57
CA TYR A 6 7.04 5.49 -0.90
C TYR A 6 6.91 5.88 -2.36
N ASN A 7 7.30 7.10 -2.68
CA ASN A 7 7.44 7.59 -4.05
C ASN A 7 8.92 7.56 -4.44
N HIS A 8 9.22 7.50 -5.73
CA HIS A 8 10.60 7.64 -6.21
C HIS A 8 10.92 9.11 -6.44
N THR A 9 12.14 9.54 -6.10
CA THR A 9 12.62 10.89 -6.41
C THR A 9 12.93 11.00 -7.91
N GLY A 10 12.70 12.18 -8.50
CA GLY A 10 13.08 12.47 -9.88
C GLY A 10 12.17 11.87 -10.98
N THR A 11 11.05 11.24 -10.64
CA THR A 11 10.11 10.73 -11.66
C THR A 11 9.03 11.76 -11.98
N THR A 12 9.15 12.41 -13.15
CA THR A 12 8.15 13.35 -13.67
C THR A 12 6.98 12.56 -14.28
N GLY A 13 6.06 12.13 -13.43
CA GLY A 13 4.90 11.32 -13.82
C GLY A 13 4.40 10.49 -12.65
N CYS A 14 3.36 11.01 -11.97
CA CYS A 14 2.72 10.35 -10.84
C CYS A 14 2.14 8.98 -11.23
N SER A 15 2.82 7.88 -10.86
CA SER A 15 2.15 6.57 -10.80
C SER A 15 2.93 5.47 -10.05
N ALA A 16 4.26 5.52 -10.00
CA ALA A 16 5.06 4.45 -9.38
C ALA A 16 5.22 4.65 -7.86
N ARG A 17 4.15 4.38 -7.09
CA ARG A 17 4.25 4.24 -5.63
C ARG A 17 4.81 2.86 -5.30
N GLY A 18 6.02 2.81 -4.76
CA GLY A 18 6.65 1.59 -4.28
C GLY A 18 5.98 1.08 -3.00
N ILE A 19 5.89 -0.24 -2.86
CA ILE A 19 5.34 -0.90 -1.68
C ILE A 19 6.34 -1.94 -1.19
N ALA A 20 6.75 -1.86 0.06
CA ALA A 20 7.55 -2.88 0.74
C ALA A 20 6.80 -3.46 1.92
N LYS A 21 6.89 -4.77 2.14
CA LYS A 21 6.28 -5.47 3.28
C LYS A 21 7.37 -6.23 4.05
N ARG A 22 7.36 -6.08 5.37
CA ARG A 22 8.30 -6.76 6.28
C ARG A 22 7.62 -7.15 7.58
N GLU A 23 8.25 -8.01 8.35
CA GLU A 23 7.73 -8.44 9.64
C GLU A 23 8.04 -7.43 10.75
N SER A 24 9.19 -6.76 10.64
CA SER A 24 9.64 -5.75 11.61
C SER A 24 9.59 -4.34 11.03
N ILE A 25 9.26 -3.37 11.89
CA ILE A 25 9.33 -1.95 11.56
C ILE A 25 10.78 -1.48 11.37
N LEU A 26 11.73 -2.06 12.12
CA LEU A 26 13.15 -1.70 12.04
C LEU A 26 13.75 -2.02 10.66
N GLU A 27 13.32 -3.12 10.04
CA GLU A 27 13.74 -3.47 8.69
C GLU A 27 13.24 -2.46 7.65
N LEU A 28 12.01 -1.94 7.82
CA LEU A 28 11.46 -0.91 6.94
C LEU A 28 12.16 0.43 7.14
N GLN A 29 12.51 0.77 8.38
CA GLN A 29 13.27 1.99 8.67
C GLN A 29 14.68 1.92 8.07
N LYS A 30 15.37 0.77 8.21
CA LYS A 30 16.68 0.57 7.58
C LYS A 30 16.59 0.66 6.06
N LEU A 31 15.59 0.03 5.46
CA LEU A 31 15.35 0.11 4.01
C LEU A 31 15.08 1.55 3.55
N ALA A 32 14.32 2.31 4.33
CA ALA A 32 14.06 3.72 4.05
C ALA A 32 15.35 4.57 4.12
N GLU A 33 16.24 4.26 5.06
CA GLU A 33 17.54 4.94 5.19
C GLU A 33 18.48 4.62 4.02
N GLU A 34 18.55 3.34 3.62
CA GLU A 34 19.35 2.88 2.46
C GLU A 34 18.89 3.51 1.15
N LEU A 35 17.60 3.85 1.04
CA LEU A 35 16.99 4.41 -0.17
C LEU A 35 16.71 5.92 -0.09
N LYS A 36 17.12 6.61 0.98
CA LYS A 36 16.73 8.01 1.27
C LYS A 36 16.95 8.99 0.11
N ASP A 37 17.96 8.75 -0.72
CA ASP A 37 18.30 9.61 -1.86
C ASP A 37 17.44 9.30 -3.11
N SER A 38 16.84 8.10 -3.16
CA SER A 38 16.05 7.59 -4.28
C SER A 38 14.54 7.58 -4.03
N ILE A 39 14.10 7.74 -2.78
CA ILE A 39 12.69 7.70 -2.40
C ILE A 39 12.28 8.90 -1.56
N CYS A 40 11.00 9.25 -1.62
CA CYS A 40 10.41 10.33 -0.85
C CYS A 40 8.98 9.98 -0.40
N ASN A 41 8.42 10.80 0.50
CA ASN A 41 7.05 10.69 0.98
C ASN A 41 6.72 9.29 1.55
N ILE A 42 7.60 8.81 2.43
CA ILE A 42 7.56 7.47 3.01
C ILE A 42 6.46 7.39 4.08
N HIS A 43 5.63 6.36 4.01
CA HIS A 43 4.62 6.06 5.02
C HIS A 43 4.71 4.60 5.45
N ILE A 44 4.86 4.35 6.75
CA ILE A 44 4.95 3.01 7.34
C ILE A 44 3.73 2.78 8.23
N GLU A 45 2.99 1.70 7.97
CA GLU A 45 1.80 1.33 8.71
C GLU A 45 1.84 -0.15 9.09
N LYS A 46 1.25 -0.51 10.24
CA LYS A 46 1.05 -1.90 10.62
C LYS A 46 -0.13 -2.44 9.81
N VAL A 47 0.08 -3.53 9.06
CA VAL A 47 -1.00 -4.20 8.35
C VAL A 47 -1.93 -4.78 9.41
N LYS A 48 -3.11 -4.15 9.58
CA LYS A 48 -4.21 -4.74 10.33
C LYS A 48 -4.87 -5.75 9.39
N SER A 49 -4.96 -7.01 9.81
CA SER A 49 -5.64 -8.07 9.04
C SER A 49 -7.17 -7.89 8.92
N ASP A 50 -7.70 -6.72 9.29
CA ASP A 50 -9.13 -6.46 9.48
C ASP A 50 -9.83 -5.88 8.24
N MET A 51 -9.14 -5.79 7.09
CA MET A 51 -9.72 -5.27 5.85
C MET A 51 -9.61 -6.24 4.67
N ASP A 52 -9.68 -7.55 4.95
CA ASP A 52 -10.32 -8.46 4.00
C ASP A 52 -11.84 -8.30 4.22
N GLN A 53 -12.36 -7.12 3.88
CA GLN A 53 -13.80 -6.96 3.71
C GLN A 53 -14.16 -7.76 2.47
N HIS A 54 -14.42 -9.05 2.68
CA HIS A 54 -15.26 -9.86 1.81
C HIS A 54 -16.44 -8.97 1.40
N ILE A 55 -16.42 -8.44 0.20
CA ILE A 55 -17.61 -7.81 -0.36
C ILE A 55 -18.63 -8.95 -0.42
N PRO A 56 -19.71 -8.91 0.37
CA PRO A 56 -20.69 -9.97 0.30
C PRO A 56 -21.29 -9.97 -1.10
N MET A 57 -21.21 -11.11 -1.79
CA MET A 57 -21.75 -11.31 -3.14
C MET A 57 -23.23 -10.89 -3.29
N ASN A 58 -23.95 -10.72 -2.17
CA ASN A 58 -25.32 -10.23 -2.13
C ASN A 58 -25.51 -8.79 -2.64
N VAL A 59 -24.45 -7.97 -2.75
CA VAL A 59 -24.57 -6.61 -3.32
C VAL A 59 -24.85 -6.64 -4.83
N PHE A 60 -24.53 -7.74 -5.52
CA PHE A 60 -24.72 -7.86 -6.98
C PHE A 60 -26.10 -8.37 -7.40
N VAL A 61 -26.98 -8.74 -6.46
CA VAL A 61 -28.28 -9.35 -6.80
C VAL A 61 -29.27 -8.33 -7.37
N ASN A 62 -29.08 -7.02 -7.15
CA ASN A 62 -30.06 -5.99 -7.52
C ASN A 62 -29.85 -5.31 -8.89
N MET A 63 -28.90 -5.77 -9.72
CA MET A 63 -28.65 -5.18 -11.05
C MET A 63 -29.41 -5.86 -12.20
N LYS A 64 -30.29 -6.83 -11.92
CA LYS A 64 -31.03 -7.56 -12.96
C LYS A 64 -32.39 -6.93 -13.35
N GLU A 65 -32.80 -5.85 -12.69
CA GLU A 65 -34.12 -5.21 -12.89
C GLU A 65 -34.05 -3.80 -13.52
N LEU A 66 -33.03 -3.50 -14.33
CA LEU A 66 -33.14 -2.44 -15.34
C LEU A 66 -33.18 -3.09 -16.72
N ARG A 67 -34.37 -3.47 -17.14
CA ARG A 67 -34.70 -3.79 -18.53
C ARG A 67 -35.92 -2.98 -18.95
#